data_AF-A0A7J6VJR5-F1
#
_entry.id   AF-A0A7J6VJR5-F1
#
_cell.length_a   1.000
_cell.length_b   1.000
_cell.length_c   1.000
_cell.angle_alpha   90.00
_cell.angle_beta   90.00
_cell.angle_gamma   90.00
#
_symmetry.space_group_name_H-M   'P 1'
#
loop_
_entity.id
_entity.type
_entity.pdbx_description
1 polymer ?
#
loop_
_entity_poly.entity_id
_entity_poly.type
_entity_poly.pdbx_seq_one_letter_code
_entity_poly.pdbx_strand_id
1 'polypeptide(L)' 'MKLYLQTVIESVLDIGTNKGLIDRLGLSVPFKKKNVHHCIWEKPGPGWLKLDCDGALNDQGAGYGGLVRNEDGSLRL' A
#
# COMPACT_ATOMS: atom_id res chain seq x y z
N MET A 1 -0.53 25.93 -25.62
CA MET A 1 -0.83 24.67 -26.36
C MET A 1 -1.02 23.58 -25.32
N LYS A 2 -2.20 22.95 -25.24
CA LYS A 2 -2.40 21.78 -24.37
C LYS A 2 -2.01 20.53 -25.16
N LEU A 3 -1.16 19.68 -24.59
CA LEU A 3 -0.84 18.36 -25.15
C LEU A 3 -2.10 17.47 -25.09
N TYR A 4 -2.28 16.57 -26.05
CA TYR A 4 -3.44 15.67 -26.12
C TYR A 4 -3.68 14.89 -24.81
N LEU A 5 -2.62 14.51 -24.09
CA LEU A 5 -2.76 13.86 -22.78
C LEU A 5 -3.50 14.74 -21.75
N GLN A 6 -3.33 16.06 -21.82
CA GLN A 6 -3.99 17.02 -20.91
C GLN A 6 -5.48 17.21 -21.21
N THR A 7 -5.98 16.70 -22.34
CA THR A 7 -7.42 16.73 -22.63
C THR A 7 -8.16 15.52 -22.06
N VAL A 8 -7.43 14.51 -21.55
CA VAL A 8 -7.99 13.26 -21.02
C VAL A 8 -7.75 13.13 -19.51
N ILE A 9 -6.65 13.69 -18.99
CA ILE A 9 -6.29 13.60 -17.57
C ILE A 9 -6.74 14.86 -16.83
N GLU A 10 -7.82 14.74 -16.05
CA GLU A 10 -8.36 15.85 -15.24
C GLU A 10 -7.54 16.14 -13.98
N SER A 11 -6.96 15.09 -13.36
CA SER A 11 -6.08 15.22 -12.21
C SER A 11 -5.24 13.96 -11.98
N VAL A 12 -4.10 14.10 -11.30
CA VAL A 12 -3.23 12.98 -10.89
C VAL A 12 -3.05 12.95 -9.38
N LEU A 13 -2.81 11.77 -8.81
CA LEU A 13 -2.51 11.66 -7.37
C LEU A 13 -1.23 12.41 -7.02
N ASP A 14 -1.25 13.16 -5.91
CA ASP A 14 -0.06 13.80 -5.35
C ASP A 14 0.87 12.76 -4.70
N ILE A 15 1.67 12.10 -5.53
CA ILE A 15 2.75 11.20 -5.14
C ILE A 15 4.03 11.58 -5.90
N GLY A 16 5.19 11.31 -5.29
CA GLY A 16 6.50 11.71 -5.85
C GLY A 16 6.72 11.22 -7.28
N THR A 17 6.32 9.97 -7.58
CA THR A 17 6.42 9.40 -8.93
C THR A 17 5.64 10.20 -9.97
N ASN A 18 4.39 10.58 -9.66
CA ASN A 18 3.55 11.35 -10.57
C ASN A 18 4.10 12.77 -10.77
N LYS A 19 4.58 13.41 -9.70
CA LYS A 19 5.22 14.74 -9.78
C LYS A 19 6.40 14.73 -10.74
N GLY A 20 7.31 13.76 -10.58
CA GLY A 20 8.48 13.65 -11.46
C GLY A 20 8.12 13.37 -12.92
N LEU A 21 7.09 12.56 -13.17
CA LEU A 21 6.65 12.24 -14.53
C LEU A 21 5.95 13.42 -15.21
N ILE A 22 5.09 14.14 -14.49
CA ILE A 22 4.40 15.34 -14.99
C ILE A 22 5.41 16.44 -15.35
N ASP A 23 6.41 16.68 -14.48
CA ASP A 23 7.48 17.65 -14.73
C ASP A 23 8.32 17.29 -15.96
N ARG A 24 8.77 16.03 -16.07
CA ARG A 24 9.53 15.53 -17.24
C ARG A 24 8.78 15.66 -18.57
N LEU A 25 7.46 15.50 -18.54
CA LEU A 25 6.61 15.59 -19.73
C LEU A 25 6.14 17.03 -20.01
N GLY A 26 6.50 18.01 -19.17
CA GLY A 26 6.06 19.40 -19.31
C GLY A 26 4.53 19.55 -19.21
N LEU A 27 3.86 18.63 -18.49
CA LEU A 27 2.42 18.62 -18.37
C LEU A 27 1.98 19.57 -17.24
N SER A 28 0.93 20.34 -17.49
CA SER A 28 0.22 21.11 -16.47
C SER A 28 -1.09 20.39 -16.15
N VAL A 29 -1.11 19.67 -15.03
CA VAL A 29 -2.25 18.86 -14.56
C VAL A 29 -2.45 19.09 -13.06
N PRO A 30 -3.68 19.30 -12.56
CA PRO A 30 -3.96 19.42 -11.13
C PRO A 30 -3.57 18.15 -10.34
N PHE A 31 -3.03 18.33 -9.14
CA PHE A 31 -2.78 17.23 -8.21
C PHE A 31 -3.96 17.06 -7.24
N LYS A 32 -4.44 15.83 -7.08
CA LYS A 32 -5.41 15.46 -6.05
C LYS A 32 -4.71 14.82 -4.86
N LYS A 33 -5.07 15.26 -3.66
CA LYS A 33 -4.50 14.74 -2.42
C LYS A 33 -4.82 13.24 -2.31
N LYS A 34 -3.84 12.45 -1.89
CA LYS A 34 -4.08 11.04 -1.57
C LYS A 34 -5.02 10.97 -0.36
N ASN A 35 -6.08 10.18 -0.46
CA ASN A 35 -6.84 9.77 0.71
C ASN A 35 -5.93 8.91 1.59
N VAL A 36 -5.50 9.47 2.70
CA VAL A 36 -4.72 8.73 3.71
C VAL A 36 -5.73 8.10 4.65
N HIS A 37 -5.88 6.79 4.56
CA HIS A 37 -6.60 6.03 5.57
C HIS A 37 -5.64 5.83 6.74
N HIS A 38 -5.95 6.47 7.87
CA HIS A 38 -5.24 6.23 9.11
C HIS A 38 -5.74 4.91 9.70
N CYS A 39 -4.88 3.89 9.68
CA CYS A 39 -5.12 2.64 10.39
C CYS A 39 -4.37 2.69 11.71
N ILE A 40 -5.11 2.73 12.81
CA ILE A 40 -4.56 2.53 14.15
C ILE A 40 -4.78 1.05 14.47
N TRP A 41 -3.72 0.35 14.86
CA TRP A 41 -3.84 -1.02 15.33
C TRP A 41 -4.16 -1.00 16.82
N GLU A 42 -5.30 -1.58 17.19
CA GLU A 42 -5.68 -1.80 18.59
C GLU A 42 -5.50 -3.28 18.90
N LYS A 43 -4.86 -3.58 20.04
CA LYS A 43 -4.68 -4.97 20.48
C LYS A 43 -6.06 -5.58 20.77
N PRO A 44 -6.41 -6.74 20.18
CA PRO A 44 -7.65 -7.43 20.52
C PRO A 44 -7.73 -7.78 22.01
N GLY A 45 -8.95 -7.85 22.55
CA GLY A 45 -9.18 -8.26 23.93
C GLY A 45 -8.93 -9.75 24.18
N PRO A 46 -9.25 -10.26 25.38
CA PRO A 46 -9.02 -11.66 25.72
C PRO A 46 -9.82 -12.66 24.86
N GLY A 47 -9.26 -13.85 24.66
CA GLY A 47 -9.89 -14.94 23.89
C GLY A 47 -9.64 -14.90 22.38
N TRP A 48 -8.87 -13.93 21.90
CA TRP A 48 -8.47 -13.82 20.50
C TRP A 48 -7.22 -14.63 20.20
N LEU A 49 -7.12 -15.11 18.95
CA LEU A 49 -5.93 -15.77 18.45
C LEU A 49 -5.09 -14.81 17.63
N LYS A 50 -3.78 -14.99 17.73
CA LYS A 50 -2.82 -14.26 16.93
C LYS A 50 -2.51 -15.06 15.67
N LEU A 51 -2.66 -14.42 14.51
CA LEU A 51 -2.24 -14.95 13.22
C LEU A 51 -1.03 -14.16 12.75
N ASP A 52 0.12 -14.82 12.73
CA ASP A 52 1.35 -14.26 12.17
C ASP A 52 1.50 -14.79 10.75
N CYS A 53 1.49 -13.93 9.74
CA CYS A 53 1.69 -14.31 8.34
C CYS A 53 2.94 -13.63 7.80
N ASP A 54 3.72 -14.34 6.99
CA ASP A 54 4.84 -13.76 6.27
C ASP A 54 4.97 -14.36 4.86
N GLY A 55 5.58 -13.60 3.98
CA GLY A 55 5.83 -13.98 2.60
C GLY A 55 7.30 -13.81 2.26
N ALA A 56 7.86 -14.77 1.53
CA ALA A 56 9.23 -14.73 1.05
C ALA A 56 9.26 -14.78 -0.48
N LEU A 57 10.17 -14.01 -1.07
CA LEU A 57 10.40 -13.98 -2.52
C LEU A 57 11.89 -14.15 -2.79
N ASN A 58 12.23 -14.98 -3.78
CA ASN A 58 13.57 -15.07 -4.34
C ASN A 58 13.49 -15.17 -5.88
N ASP A 59 14.65 -15.21 -6.54
CA ASP A 59 14.73 -15.30 -8.01
C ASP A 59 14.12 -16.58 -8.60
N GLN A 60 13.86 -17.59 -7.76
CA GLN A 60 13.34 -18.90 -8.14
C GLN A 60 11.83 -19.03 -7.91
N GLY A 61 11.23 -18.14 -7.11
CA GLY A 61 9.81 -18.17 -6.81
C GLY A 61 9.40 -17.38 -5.57
N ALA A 62 8.10 -17.43 -5.29
CA ALA A 62 7.48 -16.82 -4.12
C ALA A 62 6.84 -17.89 -3.24
N GLY A 63 6.96 -17.73 -1.92
CA GLY A 63 6.35 -18.59 -0.90
C GLY A 63 5.64 -17.77 0.16
N TYR A 64 4.70 -18.39 0.86
CA TYR A 64 3.96 -17.78 1.96
C TYR A 64 3.77 -18.78 3.09
N GLY A 65 3.64 -18.28 4.31
CA GLY A 65 3.40 -19.09 5.49
C GLY A 65 2.75 -18.30 6.62
N GLY A 66 2.29 -19.02 7.63
CA GLY A 66 1.79 -18.38 8.84
C GLY A 66 1.76 -19.30 10.05
N LEU A 67 1.66 -18.68 11.22
CA LEU A 67 1.57 -19.33 12.51
C LEU A 67 0.29 -18.88 13.20
N VAL A 68 -0.45 -19.86 13.73
CA VAL A 68 -1.56 -19.60 14.66
C VAL A 68 -1.01 -19.70 16.07
N ARG A 69 -1.24 -18.67 16.87
CA ARG A 69 -0.80 -18.57 18.25
C ARG A 69 -1.96 -18.25 19.17
N ASN A 70 -1.83 -18.67 20.42
CA ASN A 70 -2.72 -18.23 21.48
C ASN A 70 -2.53 -16.74 21.77
N GLU A 71 -3.41 -16.18 22.59
CA GLU A 71 -3.39 -14.77 22.98
C GLU A 71 -2.05 -14.33 23.63
N ASP A 72 -1.42 -15.24 24.37
CA ASP A 72 -0.13 -15.05 25.03
C ASP A 72 1.08 -15.17 24.08
N GLY A 73 0.85 -15.50 22.81
CA GLY A 73 1.90 -15.69 21.80
C GLY A 73 2.52 -17.10 21.77
N SER A 74 2.05 -18.02 22.61
CA SER A 74 2.43 -19.43 22.54
C SER A 74 1.90 -20.08 21.25
N LEU A 75 2.64 -21.05 20.71
CA LEU A 75 2.21 -21.75 19.51
C LEU A 75 0.94 -22.56 19.82
N ARG A 76 -0.06 -22.42 18.95
CA ARG A 76 -1.26 -23.25 19.01
C ARG A 76 -1.02 -24.47 18.14
N LEU A 77 -0.75 -25.62 18.79
CA LEU A 77 -0.64 -26.94 18.15
C LEU A 77 -2.00 -27.44 17.66
#